data_AF-A0A363TXN4-F1
#
_entry.id   AF-A0A363TXN4-F1
#
_cell.length_a   1.000
_cell.length_b   1.000
_cell.length_c   1.000
_cell.angle_alpha   90.00
_cell.angle_beta   90.00
_cell.angle_gamma   90.00
#
_symmetry.space_group_name_H-M   'P 1'
#
loop_
_entity.id
_entity.type
_entity.pdbx_description
1 polymer ?
#
loop_
_entity_poly.entity_id
_entity_poly.type
_entity_poly.pdbx_seq_one_letter_code
_entity_poly.pdbx_strand_id
1 'polypeptide(L)' 'MPVILASILIAVVVAGGAGAVLTTMQQPVYETQPMAGVRVGDPGSNLVGPNWSGQPPRGGSRQEAQADGRRQ' A
#
# COMPACT_ATOMS: atom_id res chain seq x y z
N MET A 1 38.86 26.16 7.47
CA MET A 1 37.85 26.22 6.39
C MET A 1 38.07 25.24 5.23
N PRO A 2 39.26 25.13 4.59
CA PRO A 2 39.41 24.27 3.40
C PRO A 2 39.16 22.78 3.69
N VAL A 3 39.56 22.31 4.87
CA VAL A 3 39.33 20.94 5.34
C VAL A 3 37.84 20.61 5.48
N ILE A 4 37.03 21.57 5.94
CA ILE A 4 35.59 21.39 6.11
C ILE A 4 34.90 21.27 4.75
N LEU A 5 35.29 22.12 3.79
CA LEU A 5 34.77 22.06 2.42
C LEU A 5 35.18 20.75 1.73
N ALA A 6 36.41 20.30 1.93
CA ALA A 6 36.88 19.02 1.41
C ALA A 6 36.10 17.83 1.99
N SER A 7 35.81 17.83 3.30
CA SER A 7 35.02 16.75 3.92
C SER A 7 33.58 16.71 3.42
N ILE A 8 32.97 17.88 3.16
CA ILE A 8 31.62 17.95 2.58
C ILE A 8 31.64 17.36 1.17
N LEU A 9 32.63 17.73 0.35
CA LEU A 9 32.76 17.20 -1.01
C LEU A 9 32.91 15.68 -1.01
N ILE A 10 33.77 15.15 -0.15
CA ILE A 10 33.98 13.70 -0.01
C ILE A 10 32.69 13.02 0.42
N ALA A 11 31.96 13.57 1.40
CA ALA A 11 30.71 13.00 1.87
C ALA A 11 29.66 12.91 0.74
N VAL A 12 29.54 13.95 -0.10
CA VAL A 12 28.65 13.95 -1.27
C VAL A 12 29.04 12.87 -2.27
N VAL A 13 30.34 12.74 -2.58
CA VAL A 13 30.84 11.71 -3.50
C VAL A 13 30.56 10.31 -2.96
N VAL A 14 30.81 10.06 -1.68
CA VAL A 14 30.56 8.76 -1.04
C VAL A 14 29.08 8.43 -1.02
N ALA A 15 28.23 9.39 -0.64
CA ALA A 15 26.77 9.19 -0.61
C ALA A 15 26.20 8.91 -2.01
N GLY A 16 26.62 9.69 -3.02
CA GLY A 16 26.20 9.49 -4.39
C GLY A 16 26.68 8.16 -4.97
N GLY A 17 27.95 7.82 -4.76
CA GLY A 17 28.54 6.56 -5.22
C GLY A 17 27.88 5.34 -4.56
N ALA A 18 27.72 5.37 -3.24
CA ALA A 18 27.05 4.29 -2.51
C ALA A 18 25.58 4.13 -2.93
N GLY A 19 24.85 5.24 -3.12
CA GLY A 19 23.47 5.21 -3.60
C GLY A 19 23.33 4.58 -4.99
N ALA A 20 24.21 4.96 -5.92
CA ALA A 20 24.23 4.39 -7.27
C ALA A 20 24.50 2.88 -7.26
N VAL A 21 25.50 2.42 -6.50
CA VAL A 21 25.81 0.99 -6.37
C VAL A 21 24.70 0.22 -5.67
N LEU A 22 24.10 0.78 -4.63
CA LEU A 22 23.04 0.09 -3.90
C LEU A 22 21.79 -0.07 -4.78
N THR A 23 21.48 0.92 -5.61
CA THR A 23 20.35 0.87 -6.54
C THR A 23 20.50 -0.22 -7.60
N THR A 24 21.72 -0.48 -8.09
CA THR A 24 21.94 -1.53 -9.10
C THR A 24 21.87 -2.95 -8.53
N MET A 25 22.08 -3.10 -7.21
CA MET A 25 22.04 -4.39 -6.52
C MET A 25 20.65 -4.73 -5.96
N GLN A 26 19.73 -3.76 -5.91
CA GLN A 26 18.37 -3.96 -5.43
C GLN A 26 17.49 -4.55 -6.53
N GLN A 27 16.98 -5.76 -6.31
CA GLN A 27 15.90 -6.30 -7.12
C GLN A 27 14.55 -5.76 -6.59
N PRO A 28 13.69 -5.18 -7.43
CA PRO A 28 12.38 -4.74 -7.00
C PRO A 28 11.55 -5.89 -6.42
N VAL A 29 10.80 -5.61 -5.35
CA VAL A 29 10.00 -6.63 -4.64
C VAL A 29 8.96 -7.29 -5.57
N TYR A 30 8.47 -6.57 -6.58
CA TYR A 30 7.53 -7.12 -7.56
C TYR A 30 8.15 -8.18 -8.49
N GLU A 31 9.48 -8.21 -8.64
CA GLU A 31 10.19 -9.20 -9.48
C GLU A 31 10.54 -10.47 -8.70
N THR A 32 10.81 -10.34 -7.40
CA THR A 32 11.34 -11.44 -6.57
C THR A 32 10.30 -12.08 -5.66
N GLN A 33 9.27 -11.33 -5.28
CA GLN A 33 8.18 -11.80 -4.44
C GLN A 33 6.86 -11.57 -5.18
N PRO A 34 6.35 -12.57 -5.92
CA PRO A 34 4.98 -12.53 -6.41
C PRO A 34 4.06 -12.58 -5.18
N MET A 35 3.71 -11.42 -4.62
CA MET A 35 2.70 -11.34 -3.56
C MET A 35 1.40 -11.91 -4.14
N ALA A 36 0.91 -13.00 -3.56
CA ALA A 36 -0.29 -13.70 -4.02
C ALA A 36 -1.59 -12.91 -3.79
N GLY A 37 -1.52 -11.74 -3.14
CA GLY A 37 -2.68 -10.93 -2.81
C GLY A 37 -2.50 -9.51 -3.33
N VAL A 38 -3.49 -9.05 -4.09
CA VAL A 38 -3.63 -7.70 -4.65
C VAL A 38 -2.85 -7.46 -5.95
N ARG A 39 -3.12 -8.29 -6.96
CA ARG A 39 -2.76 -7.94 -8.35
C ARG A 39 -3.58 -6.73 -8.76
N VAL A 40 -2.90 -5.60 -8.95
CA VAL A 40 -3.39 -4.31 -9.49
C VAL A 40 -4.01 -4.42 -10.90
N GLY A 41 -4.07 -5.62 -11.48
CA GLY A 41 -4.70 -5.92 -12.76
C GLY A 41 -6.19 -6.24 -12.68
N ASP A 42 -6.75 -6.47 -11.48
CA ASP A 42 -8.19 -6.70 -11.28
C ASP A 42 -8.73 -5.84 -10.12
N PRO A 43 -8.92 -4.53 -10.35
CA PRO A 43 -9.22 -3.56 -9.28
C PRO A 43 -10.55 -3.82 -8.56
N GLY A 44 -11.43 -4.64 -9.13
CA GLY A 44 -12.78 -4.88 -8.61
C GLY A 44 -12.89 -5.94 -7.52
N SER A 45 -11.96 -6.90 -7.44
CA SER A 45 -12.06 -8.07 -6.54
C SER A 45 -11.07 -8.05 -5.37
N ASN A 46 -10.16 -7.06 -5.34
CA ASN A 46 -9.12 -6.98 -4.32
C ASN A 46 -9.60 -6.45 -2.96
N LEU A 47 -10.72 -5.73 -2.93
CA LEU A 47 -11.32 -5.19 -1.69
C LEU A 47 -12.56 -5.97 -1.24
N VAL A 48 -13.05 -6.85 -2.12
CA VAL A 48 -14.37 -7.48 -2.03
C VAL A 48 -14.30 -8.81 -2.78
N GLY A 49 -14.74 -9.91 -2.17
CA GLY A 49 -14.55 -11.24 -2.75
C GLY A 49 -15.24 -11.44 -4.12
N PRO A 50 -14.98 -12.56 -4.82
CA PRO A 50 -15.40 -12.79 -6.22
C PRO A 50 -16.90 -12.66 -6.54
N ASN A 51 -17.77 -12.60 -5.53
CA ASN A 51 -19.22 -12.52 -5.67
C ASN A 51 -19.81 -11.23 -5.09
N TRP A 52 -19.01 -10.17 -4.92
CA TRP A 52 -19.54 -8.90 -4.43
C TRP A 52 -20.41 -8.21 -5.47
N SER A 53 -21.67 -7.95 -5.10
CA SER A 53 -22.66 -7.34 -5.98
C SER A 53 -22.62 -5.80 -5.99
N GLY A 54 -21.85 -5.17 -5.11
CA GLY A 54 -21.84 -3.71 -4.96
C GLY A 54 -23.14 -3.12 -4.37
N GLN A 55 -24.17 -3.93 -4.14
CA GLN A 55 -25.40 -3.49 -3.51
C GLN A 55 -25.34 -3.66 -1.99
N PRO A 56 -25.47 -2.59 -1.19
CA PRO A 56 -25.82 -2.75 0.21
C PRO A 56 -27.18 -3.48 0.29
N PRO A 57 -27.44 -4.27 1.35
CA PRO A 57 -28.74 -4.91 1.54
C PRO A 57 -29.86 -3.88 1.37
N ARG A 58 -30.87 -4.18 0.54
CA ARG A 58 -32.09 -3.37 0.46
C ARG A 58 -32.85 -3.53 1.79
N GLY A 59 -32.41 -2.78 2.79
CA GLY A 59 -32.89 -2.89 4.17
C GLY A 59 -32.31 -1.85 5.12
N GLY A 60 -31.47 -0.93 4.65
CA GLY A 60 -30.94 0.19 5.43
C GLY A 60 -31.97 1.30 5.69
N SER A 61 -33.18 0.96 6.10
CA SER A 61 -34.17 1.94 6.57
C SER A 61 -34.91 1.41 7.80
N ARG A 62 -34.35 1.71 8.98
CA ARG A 62 -35.10 2.01 10.21
C ARG A 62 -36.11 0.97 10.74
N GLN A 63 -36.14 -0.27 10.23
CA GLN A 63 -37.14 -1.27 10.65
C GLN A 63 -36.67 -2.17 11.81
N GLU A 64 -35.37 -2.26 12.11
CA GLU A 64 -34.89 -3.00 13.29
C GLU A 64 -35.17 -2.28 14.61
N ALA A 65 -35.31 -0.95 14.62
CA ALA A 65 -35.64 -0.21 15.85
C ALA A 65 -37.12 -0.30 16.25
N GLN A 66 -38.02 -0.79 15.37
CA GLN A 66 -39.46 -0.83 15.64
C GLN A 66 -40.00 -2.25 15.90
N ALA A 67 -39.17 -3.29 15.67
CA ALA A 67 -39.51 -4.67 16.02
C ALA A 67 -39.28 -5.00 17.50
N ASP A 68 -38.47 -4.19 18.21
CA ASP A 68 -38.13 -4.37 19.63
C ASP A 68 -38.95 -3.48 20.58
N GLY A 69 -40.04 -2.89 20.09
CA GLY A 69 -40.97 -2.06 20.90
C GLY A 69 -42.35 -2.69 21.11
N ARG A 70 -42.58 -3.90 20.60
CA ARG A 70 -43.89 -4.61 20.67
C ARG A 70 -43.83 -5.94 21.42
N ARG A 71 -42.84 -6.10 22.29
CA ARG A 71 -42.73 -7.24 23.22
C ARG A 71 -42.58 -6.80 24.68
N GLN A 72 -43.39 -5.83 25.11
CA GLN A 72 -43.72 -5.64 26.53
C GLN A 72 -45.21 -5.36 26.64
#